data_AF-A0A9E4KG46-F1
#
_entry.id   AF-A0A9E4KG46-F1
#
_cell.length_a   1.000
_cell.length_b   1.000
_cell.length_c   1.000
_cell.angle_alpha   90.00
_cell.angle_beta   90.00
_cell.angle_gamma   90.00
#
_symmetry.space_group_name_H-M   'P 1'
#
loop_
_entity.id
_entity.type
_entity.pdbx_description
1 polymer ?
#
loop_
_entity_poly.entity_id
_entity_poly.type
_entity_poly.pdbx_seq_one_letter_code
_entity_poly.pdbx_strand_id
1 'polypeptide(L)'
;MPNIQKQIDSLKAEITRLEKEQQRAEQQQKALKEVSAKISTLLKENGVSFESYITHHIKRVSRIVEKAEARNSTKSASQAAKTRNTRSAKKPRKTTKPTITVKIPAGRYGKLPNQPETIFEVKEKGPRPKVLKAYAEEVGLETFLHQCRMN
;
A
#
# COMPACT_ATOMS: atom_id res chain seq x y z
N MET A 1 54.15 36.21 6.78
CA MET A 1 52.69 36.34 6.94
C MET A 1 51.83 35.70 5.82
N PRO A 2 52.17 34.54 5.22
CA PRO A 2 51.33 33.93 4.17
C PRO A 2 50.15 33.08 4.69
N ASN A 3 50.11 32.76 5.97
CA ASN A 3 49.07 31.91 6.57
C ASN A 3 47.75 32.67 6.81
N ILE A 4 47.84 33.94 7.23
CA ILE A 4 46.68 34.79 7.51
C ILE A 4 45.92 35.13 6.22
N GLN A 5 46.62 35.44 5.12
CA GLN A 5 45.97 35.76 3.84
C GLN A 5 45.16 34.56 3.32
N LYS A 6 45.71 33.35 3.42
CA LYS A 6 45.01 32.11 3.06
C LYS A 6 43.76 31.87 3.90
N GLN A 7 43.81 32.19 5.20
CA GLN A 7 42.64 32.10 6.07
C GLN A 7 41.56 33.12 5.69
N ILE A 8 41.95 34.36 5.36
CA ILE A 8 41.03 35.40 4.88
C ILE A 8 40.34 34.94 3.59
N ASP A 9 41.10 34.38 2.65
CA ASP A 9 40.55 33.92 1.37
C ASP A 9 39.62 32.70 1.55
N SER A 10 39.96 31.79 2.47
CA SER A 10 39.08 30.67 2.85
C SER A 10 37.77 31.14 3.49
N LEU A 11 37.84 32.11 4.40
CA LEU A 11 36.65 32.66 5.06
C LEU A 11 35.76 33.41 4.06
N LYS A 12 36.34 34.16 3.12
CA LYS A 12 35.58 34.79 2.03
C LYS A 12 34.88 33.74 1.17
N ALA A 13 35.56 32.66 0.82
CA ALA A 13 34.95 31.56 0.08
C ALA A 13 33.77 30.94 0.85
N GLU A 14 33.91 30.73 2.16
CA GLU A 14 32.84 30.20 3.00
C GLU A 14 31.65 31.15 3.13
N ILE A 15 31.89 32.46 3.30
CA ILE A 15 30.85 33.49 3.29
C ILE A 15 30.06 33.46 1.99
N THR A 16 30.74 33.45 0.83
CA THR A 16 30.04 33.39 -0.47
C THR A 16 29.24 32.10 -0.66
N ARG A 17 29.68 30.98 -0.05
CA ARG A 17 28.92 29.72 -0.06
C ARG A 17 27.65 29.85 0.77
N LEU A 18 27.77 30.40 1.98
CA LEU A 18 26.66 30.59 2.92
C LEU A 18 25.63 31.59 2.37
N GLU A 19 26.08 32.68 1.74
CA GLU A 19 25.19 33.65 1.08
C GLU A 19 24.38 32.99 -0.06
N LYS A 20 25.04 32.15 -0.89
CA LYS A 20 24.33 31.40 -1.94
C LYS A 20 23.34 30.39 -1.36
N GLU A 21 23.69 29.74 -0.25
CA GLU A 21 22.80 28.81 0.45
C GLU A 21 21.59 29.53 1.03
N GLN A 22 21.79 30.70 1.64
CA GLN A 22 20.74 31.57 2.14
C GLN A 22 19.80 32.02 1.01
N GLN A 23 20.34 32.51 -0.11
CA GLN A 23 19.52 32.92 -1.26
C GLN A 23 18.66 31.76 -1.80
N ARG A 24 19.21 30.55 -1.85
CA ARG A 24 18.43 29.35 -2.24
C ARG A 24 17.33 29.04 -1.23
N ALA A 25 17.62 29.11 0.06
CA ALA A 25 16.62 28.88 1.11
C ALA A 25 15.49 29.91 1.05
N GLU A 26 15.81 31.20 0.83
CA GLU A 26 14.83 32.27 0.67
C GLU A 26 13.94 32.06 -0.55
N GLN A 27 14.52 31.69 -1.70
CA GLN A 27 13.76 31.37 -2.91
C GLN A 27 12.80 30.20 -2.68
N GLN A 28 13.26 29.13 -2.02
CA GLN A 28 12.41 27.99 -1.67
C GLN A 28 11.28 28.41 -0.72
N GLN A 29 11.58 29.23 0.30
CA GLN A 29 10.57 29.70 1.24
C GLN A 29 9.52 30.57 0.55
N LYS A 30 9.93 31.45 -0.38
CA LYS A 30 9.01 32.27 -1.17
C LYS A 30 8.09 31.40 -2.02
N ALA A 31 8.65 30.42 -2.75
CA ALA A 31 7.87 29.49 -3.55
C ALA A 31 6.86 28.69 -2.69
N LEU A 32 7.27 28.22 -1.50
CA LEU A 32 6.38 27.52 -0.58
C LEU A 32 5.24 28.40 -0.09
N LYS A 33 5.50 29.67 0.25
CA LYS A 33 4.47 30.63 0.65
C LYS A 33 3.46 30.87 -0.47
N GLU A 34 3.92 31.05 -1.70
CA GLU A 34 3.05 31.24 -2.87
C GLU A 34 2.17 30.02 -3.14
N VAL A 35 2.73 28.81 -3.08
CA VAL A 35 1.97 27.57 -3.27
C VAL A 35 0.96 27.36 -2.13
N SER A 36 1.35 27.62 -0.88
CA SER A 36 0.46 27.53 0.28
C SER A 36 -0.73 28.48 0.17
N ALA A 37 -0.48 29.72 -0.28
CA ALA A 37 -1.54 30.68 -0.55
C ALA A 37 -2.51 30.17 -1.62
N LYS A 38 -2.00 29.66 -2.75
CA LYS A 38 -2.82 29.09 -3.84
C LYS A 38 -3.66 27.90 -3.39
N ILE A 39 -3.10 27.00 -2.58
CA ILE A 39 -3.86 25.87 -2.02
C ILE A 39 -4.99 26.39 -1.13
N SER A 40 -4.68 27.38 -0.28
CA SER A 40 -5.66 27.95 0.65
C SER A 40 -6.79 28.67 -0.08
N THR A 41 -6.52 29.39 -1.18
CA THR A 41 -7.55 30.03 -2.01
C THR A 41 -8.42 28.99 -2.71
N LEU A 42 -7.81 27.99 -3.36
CA LEU A 42 -8.54 26.92 -4.05
C LEU A 42 -9.46 26.14 -3.11
N LEU A 43 -8.97 25.80 -1.90
CA LEU A 43 -9.80 25.09 -0.92
C LEU A 43 -10.98 25.95 -0.45
N LYS A 44 -10.77 27.26 -0.21
CA LYS A 44 -11.84 28.20 0.13
C LYS A 44 -12.87 28.35 -1.00
N GLU A 45 -12.43 28.47 -2.24
CA GLU A 45 -13.30 28.55 -3.44
C GLU A 45 -14.20 27.32 -3.58
N ASN A 46 -13.71 26.15 -3.17
CA ASN A 46 -14.46 24.90 -3.19
C ASN A 46 -15.24 24.63 -1.89
N GLY A 47 -15.23 25.56 -0.93
CA GLY A 47 -15.93 25.42 0.36
C GLY A 47 -15.35 24.34 1.28
N VAL A 48 -14.10 23.91 1.04
CA VAL A 48 -13.43 22.86 1.81
C VAL A 48 -12.45 23.49 2.79
N SER A 49 -12.49 23.09 4.06
CA SER A 49 -11.46 23.48 5.02
C SER A 49 -10.18 22.65 4.80
N PHE A 50 -9.02 23.25 5.04
CA PHE A 50 -7.74 22.56 4.92
C PHE A 50 -7.69 21.30 5.80
N GLU A 51 -8.17 21.39 7.03
CA GLU A 51 -8.25 20.25 7.96
C GLU A 51 -9.12 19.11 7.42
N SER A 52 -10.26 19.42 6.80
CA SER A 52 -11.14 18.41 6.19
C SER A 52 -10.43 17.71 5.02
N TYR A 53 -9.74 18.47 4.17
CA TYR A 53 -8.96 17.94 3.06
C TYR A 53 -7.83 17.00 3.53
N ILE A 54 -7.07 17.41 4.56
CA ILE A 54 -6.00 16.59 5.14
C ILE A 54 -6.58 15.33 5.78
N THR A 55 -7.68 15.43 6.52
CA THR A 55 -8.34 14.29 7.15
C THR A 55 -8.82 13.28 6.12
N HIS A 56 -9.46 13.73 5.04
CA HIS A 56 -9.91 12.86 3.95
C HIS A 56 -8.73 12.15 3.26
N HIS A 57 -7.59 12.84 3.13
CA HIS A 57 -6.39 12.31 2.49
C HIS A 57 -5.31 11.82 3.47
N ILE A 58 -5.66 11.57 4.74
CA ILE A 58 -4.70 11.35 5.83
C ILE A 58 -3.71 10.23 5.51
N LYS A 59 -4.19 9.11 4.95
CA LYS A 59 -3.33 7.97 4.57
C LYS A 59 -2.27 8.31 3.54
N ARG A 60 -2.53 9.28 2.66
CA ARG A 60 -1.59 9.74 1.64
C ARG A 60 -0.64 10.77 2.24
N VAL A 61 -1.15 11.69 3.04
CA VAL A 61 -0.36 12.69 3.75
C VAL A 61 0.63 12.03 4.69
N SER A 62 0.20 11.09 5.54
CA SER A 62 1.09 10.34 6.46
C SER A 62 2.22 9.64 5.72
N ARG A 63 1.93 8.97 4.60
CA ARG A 63 2.98 8.32 3.77
C ARG A 63 3.98 9.31 3.17
N ILE A 64 3.56 10.54 2.87
CA ILE A 64 4.45 11.58 2.34
C ILE A 64 5.32 12.12 3.48
N VAL A 65 4.74 12.38 4.65
CA VAL A 65 5.45 12.83 5.85
C VAL A 65 6.50 11.81 6.28
N GLU A 66 6.12 10.53 6.41
CA GLU A 66 7.04 9.43 6.75
C GLU A 66 8.21 9.35 5.75
N LYS A 67 7.96 9.51 4.45
CA LYS A 67 9.02 9.51 3.43
C LYS A 67 9.93 10.74 3.53
N ALA A 68 9.39 11.90 3.86
CA ALA A 68 10.18 13.12 4.05
C ALA A 68 11.07 13.01 5.29
N GLU A 69 10.52 12.52 6.41
CA GLU A 69 11.26 12.25 7.65
C GLU A 69 12.36 11.21 7.42
N ALA A 70 12.07 10.12 6.70
CA ALA A 70 13.05 9.09 6.37
C ALA A 70 14.19 9.61 5.47
N ARG A 71 13.95 10.63 4.64
CA ARG A 71 14.99 11.28 3.81
C ARG A 71 15.86 12.26 4.61
N ASN A 72 15.29 12.90 5.62
CA ASN A 72 16.00 13.83 6.51
C ASN A 72 16.76 13.11 7.63
N SER A 73 16.37 11.87 7.94
CA SER A 73 17.13 10.94 8.77
C SER A 73 18.38 10.47 8.03
N THR A 74 19.56 10.91 8.48
CA THR A 74 20.87 10.43 8.01
C THR A 74 21.15 8.95 8.35
N LYS A 75 20.21 8.23 8.99
CA LYS A 75 20.40 6.86 9.50
C LYS A 75 19.58 5.78 8.79
N SER A 76 18.71 6.10 7.84
CA SER A 76 17.71 5.13 7.38
C SER A 76 18.02 4.44 6.04
N ALA A 77 19.11 4.80 5.34
CA ALA A 77 19.53 4.07 4.14
C ALA A 77 20.11 2.68 4.46
N SER A 78 20.65 2.46 5.67
CA SER A 78 21.26 1.18 6.06
C SER A 78 20.32 0.23 6.84
N GLN A 79 19.15 0.69 7.30
CA GLN A 79 18.18 -0.15 8.02
C GLN A 79 16.92 -0.50 7.22
N ALA A 80 16.61 0.22 6.14
CA ALA A 80 15.43 -0.07 5.32
C ALA A 80 15.54 -1.37 4.49
N ALA A 81 16.73 -1.99 4.40
CA ALA A 81 16.91 -3.32 3.83
C ALA A 81 16.49 -4.48 4.77
N LYS A 82 16.03 -4.18 5.99
CA LYS A 82 15.62 -5.18 6.99
C LYS A 82 14.10 -5.19 7.28
N THR A 83 13.24 -4.83 6.32
CA THR A 83 11.83 -5.24 6.38
C THR A 83 11.68 -6.69 5.91
N ARG A 84 12.29 -7.62 6.67
CA ARG A 84 12.03 -9.05 6.52
C ARG A 84 10.75 -9.38 7.27
N ASN A 85 9.62 -9.36 6.55
CA ASN A 85 8.41 -10.13 6.83
C ASN A 85 8.09 -10.35 8.31
N THR A 86 7.68 -9.31 9.03
CA THR A 86 6.88 -9.52 10.24
C THR A 86 5.48 -9.94 9.78
N ARG A 87 5.31 -11.25 9.55
CA ARG A 87 3.99 -11.88 9.52
C ARG A 87 3.27 -11.43 10.78
N SER A 88 2.28 -10.56 10.62
CA SER A 88 1.29 -10.26 11.65
C SER A 88 0.88 -11.56 12.33
N ALA A 89 1.13 -11.67 13.64
CA ALA A 89 0.72 -12.81 14.43
C ALA A 89 -0.78 -13.02 14.20
N LYS A 90 -1.12 -14.12 13.50
CA LYS A 90 -2.52 -14.50 13.28
C LYS A 90 -3.14 -14.70 14.66
N LYS A 91 -4.21 -13.95 14.95
CA LYS A 91 -5.13 -14.23 16.07
C LYS A 91 -5.39 -15.75 16.13
N PRO A 92 -5.41 -16.38 17.32
CA PRO A 92 -5.69 -17.81 17.41
C PRO A 92 -7.10 -18.06 16.86
N ARG A 93 -7.14 -18.69 15.68
CA ARG A 93 -8.38 -19.07 15.01
C ARG A 93 -8.96 -20.22 15.83
N LYS A 94 -10.20 -20.07 16.32
CA LYS A 94 -10.96 -21.15 16.97
C LYS A 94 -10.75 -22.45 16.20
N THR A 95 -10.35 -23.50 16.93
CA THR A 95 -10.12 -24.86 16.44
C THR A 95 -11.38 -25.35 15.73
N THR A 96 -11.39 -25.19 14.41
CA THR A 96 -12.42 -25.75 13.53
C THR A 96 -11.92 -27.13 13.12
N LYS A 97 -12.83 -28.12 13.18
CA LYS A 97 -12.58 -29.55 12.91
C LYS A 97 -11.74 -29.75 11.63
N PRO A 98 -10.93 -30.82 11.53
CA PRO A 98 -10.01 -31.01 10.42
C PRO A 98 -10.75 -31.13 9.09
N THR A 99 -10.81 -30.04 8.32
CA THR A 99 -11.30 -30.05 6.94
C THR A 99 -10.23 -30.69 6.06
N ILE A 100 -10.48 -31.91 5.58
CA ILE A 100 -9.58 -32.61 4.67
C ILE A 100 -9.70 -31.94 3.30
N THR A 101 -8.73 -31.09 2.94
CA THR A 101 -8.67 -30.45 1.62
C THR A 101 -8.03 -31.39 0.60
N VAL A 102 -8.84 -32.05 -0.23
CA VAL A 102 -8.34 -32.87 -1.34
C VAL A 102 -8.13 -31.98 -2.58
N LYS A 103 -6.89 -31.90 -3.08
CA LYS A 103 -6.60 -31.26 -4.36
C LYS A 103 -6.93 -32.23 -5.51
N ILE A 104 -7.98 -31.93 -6.26
CA ILE A 104 -8.34 -32.69 -7.46
C ILE A 104 -7.70 -32.02 -8.68
N PRO A 105 -6.79 -32.72 -9.40
CA PRO A 105 -6.20 -32.20 -10.63
C PRO A 105 -7.26 -31.97 -11.72
N ALA A 106 -6.99 -31.03 -12.63
CA ALA A 106 -7.87 -30.73 -13.75
C ALA A 106 -8.15 -32.00 -14.59
N GLY A 107 -9.43 -32.29 -14.83
CA GLY A 107 -9.87 -33.42 -15.66
C GLY A 107 -10.26 -34.70 -14.90
N ARG A 108 -10.16 -34.75 -13.56
CA ARG A 108 -10.54 -35.94 -12.76
C ARG A 108 -11.73 -35.70 -11.81
N TYR A 109 -12.77 -35.01 -12.28
CA TYR A 109 -13.93 -34.63 -11.45
C TYR A 109 -14.98 -35.73 -11.26
N GLY A 110 -14.93 -36.84 -12.01
CA GLY A 110 -15.91 -37.94 -11.93
C GLY A 110 -15.62 -39.00 -10.85
N LYS A 111 -14.58 -38.83 -10.03
CA LYS A 111 -14.21 -39.77 -8.95
C LYS A 111 -14.15 -39.07 -7.60
N LEU A 112 -15.23 -38.39 -7.23
CA LEU A 112 -15.39 -37.83 -5.90
C LEU A 112 -15.89 -38.93 -4.93
N PRO A 113 -15.30 -39.07 -3.73
CA PRO A 113 -15.86 -39.95 -2.71
C PRO A 113 -17.28 -39.51 -2.37
N ASN A 114 -18.25 -40.42 -2.44
CA ASN A 114 -19.65 -40.15 -2.12
C ASN A 114 -19.83 -40.11 -0.59
N GLN A 115 -19.37 -39.04 0.04
CA GLN A 115 -19.52 -38.79 1.47
C GLN A 115 -20.41 -37.55 1.68
N PRO A 116 -21.66 -37.71 2.16
CA PRO A 116 -22.64 -36.64 2.23
C PRO A 116 -22.34 -35.57 3.28
N GLU A 117 -21.46 -35.84 4.25
CA GLU A 117 -21.13 -34.91 5.34
C GLU A 117 -19.87 -34.05 5.07
N THR A 118 -19.25 -34.19 3.90
CA THR A 118 -17.98 -33.52 3.60
C THR A 118 -18.20 -32.29 2.70
N ILE A 119 -17.91 -31.09 3.23
CA ILE A 119 -17.97 -29.85 2.45
C ILE A 119 -16.68 -29.75 1.61
N PHE A 120 -16.79 -29.97 0.31
CA PHE A 120 -15.67 -29.86 -0.62
C PHE A 120 -15.46 -28.41 -1.06
N GLU A 121 -14.36 -27.79 -0.63
CA GLU A 121 -13.99 -26.43 -1.05
C GLU A 121 -13.36 -26.48 -2.45
N VAL A 122 -14.18 -26.26 -3.49
CA VAL A 122 -13.70 -26.11 -4.87
C VAL A 122 -13.08 -24.73 -5.03
N LYS A 123 -11.79 -24.66 -5.34
CA LYS A 123 -11.11 -23.37 -5.59
C LYS A 123 -11.71 -22.71 -6.84
N GLU A 124 -12.33 -21.55 -6.65
CA GLU A 124 -12.95 -20.70 -7.70
C GLU A 124 -11.96 -20.11 -8.74
N LYS A 125 -10.67 -20.46 -8.68
CA LYS A 125 -9.67 -19.89 -9.60
C LYS A 125 -9.57 -20.70 -10.89
N GLY A 126 -10.53 -20.45 -11.79
CA GLY A 126 -10.48 -20.87 -13.19
C GLY A 126 -11.72 -20.43 -13.98
N PRO A 127 -11.66 -20.36 -15.31
CA PRO A 127 -12.79 -19.97 -16.15
C PRO A 127 -13.98 -20.94 -16.03
N ARG A 128 -13.71 -22.25 -15.88
CA ARG A 128 -14.75 -23.29 -15.82
C ARG A 128 -15.53 -23.34 -14.48
N PRO A 129 -14.89 -23.25 -13.29
CA PRO A 129 -15.63 -23.11 -12.03
C PRO A 129 -16.53 -21.87 -11.95
N LYS A 130 -16.14 -20.76 -12.58
CA LYS A 130 -16.97 -19.55 -12.66
C LYS A 130 -18.24 -19.78 -13.48
N VAL A 131 -18.11 -20.43 -14.64
CA VAL A 131 -19.25 -20.78 -15.50
C VAL A 131 -20.19 -21.75 -14.79
N LEU A 132 -19.65 -22.75 -14.10
CA LEU A 132 -20.47 -23.70 -13.33
C LEU A 132 -21.21 -23.04 -12.17
N LYS A 133 -20.56 -22.10 -11.47
CA LYS A 133 -21.21 -21.32 -10.41
C LYS A 133 -22.31 -20.42 -10.95
N ALA A 134 -22.04 -19.68 -12.03
CA ALA A 134 -23.03 -18.83 -12.67
C ALA A 134 -24.24 -19.63 -13.15
N TYR A 135 -24.01 -20.79 -13.77
CA TYR A 135 -25.09 -21.68 -14.20
C TYR A 135 -25.89 -22.24 -13.00
N ALA A 136 -25.23 -22.66 -11.93
CA ALA A 136 -25.90 -23.14 -10.72
C ALA A 136 -26.75 -22.06 -10.02
N GLU A 137 -26.31 -20.80 -10.07
CA GLU A 137 -27.08 -19.64 -9.60
C GLU A 137 -28.29 -19.35 -10.50
N GLU A 138 -28.19 -19.62 -11.81
CA GLU A 138 -29.25 -19.40 -12.79
C GLU A 138 -30.35 -20.48 -12.74
N VAL A 139 -29.99 -21.77 -12.68
CA VAL A 139 -30.96 -22.88 -12.67
C VAL A 139 -31.45 -23.27 -11.28
N GLY A 140 -30.84 -22.71 -10.24
CA GLY A 140 -31.09 -23.07 -8.84
C GLY A 140 -30.29 -24.30 -8.40
N LEU A 141 -29.85 -24.27 -7.13
CA LEU A 141 -28.92 -25.26 -6.57
C LEU A 141 -29.46 -26.70 -6.61
N GLU A 142 -30.75 -26.89 -6.36
CA GLU A 142 -31.38 -28.22 -6.35
C GLU A 142 -31.43 -28.85 -7.76
N THR A 143 -31.86 -28.07 -8.76
CA THR A 143 -31.91 -28.50 -10.17
C THR A 143 -30.52 -28.80 -10.71
N PHE A 144 -29.55 -27.95 -10.38
CA PHE A 144 -28.15 -28.14 -10.76
C PHE A 144 -27.59 -29.45 -10.19
N LEU A 145 -27.81 -29.71 -8.90
CA LEU A 145 -27.36 -30.94 -8.25
C LEU A 145 -28.06 -32.19 -8.82
N HIS A 146 -29.34 -32.09 -9.19
CA HIS A 146 -30.05 -33.19 -9.84
C HIS A 146 -29.44 -33.54 -11.20
N GLN A 147 -29.12 -32.54 -12.04
CA GLN A 147 -28.45 -32.75 -13.33
C GLN A 147 -27.03 -33.30 -13.17
N CYS A 148 -26.29 -32.87 -12.14
CA CYS A 148 -24.95 -33.40 -11.86
C CYS A 148 -24.94 -34.82 -11.30
N ARG A 149 -26.06 -35.32 -10.76
CA ARG A 149 -26.19 -36.68 -10.21
C ARG A 149 -26.64 -37.72 -11.22
N MET A 150 -27.14 -37.31 -12.39
CA MET A 150 -27.69 -38.21 -13.41
C MET A 150 -26.67 -38.67 -14.46
N ASN A 151 -25.36 -38.58 -14.18
CA ASN A 151 -24.28 -39.08 -15.04
C ASN A 151 -23.35 -40.03 -14.27
#